data_AF-A0A7W6HGB3-F1
#
_entry.id   AF-A0A7W6HGB3-F1
#
_cell.length_a   1.000
_cell.length_b   1.000
_cell.length_c   1.000
_cell.angle_alpha   90.00
_cell.angle_beta   90.00
_cell.angle_gamma   90.00
#
_symmetry.space_group_name_H-M   'P 1'
#
loop_
_entity.id
_entity.type
_entity.pdbx_description
1 polymer ?
#
loop_
_entity_poly.entity_id
_entity_poly.type
_entity_poly.pdbx_seq_one_letter_code
_entity_poly.pdbx_strand_id
1 'polypeptide(L)'
;MSSKDTLPAAVDFPDRRSLSDLDEARLTTLWEDCGAWCIWMQEFRAGFSTQAGETEWQVLTRHEHEDVAAAHARIEDEIAAQKSL
;
A
#
# COMPACT_ATOMS: atom_id res chain seq x y z
N MET A 1 -5.12 3.46 19.03
CA MET A 1 -5.05 2.66 17.80
C MET A 1 -3.67 2.89 17.22
N SER A 2 -2.91 1.82 17.00
CA SER A 2 -1.58 1.92 16.40
C SER A 2 -1.78 2.16 14.90
N SER A 3 -0.99 3.04 14.25
CA SER A 3 -1.15 3.28 12.80
C SER A 3 -0.92 2.02 11.95
N LYS A 4 -0.27 1.00 12.52
CA LYS A 4 -0.14 -0.33 11.92
C LYS A 4 -1.45 -1.07 11.70
N ASP A 5 -2.51 -0.73 12.43
CA ASP A 5 -3.79 -1.46 12.32
C ASP A 5 -4.56 -1.14 11.01
N THR A 6 -4.12 -0.11 10.26
CA THR A 6 -4.78 0.35 9.04
C THR A 6 -3.97 0.12 7.76
N LEU A 7 -2.72 -0.33 7.86
CA LEU A 7 -1.88 -0.56 6.68
C LEU A 7 -2.18 -1.93 6.04
N PRO A 8 -2.10 -2.05 4.70
CA PRO A 8 -2.14 -3.34 4.03
C PRO A 8 -1.02 -4.25 4.53
N ALA A 9 -1.31 -5.55 4.68
CA ALA A 9 -0.33 -6.55 5.12
C ALA A 9 0.92 -6.62 4.23
N ALA A 10 0.80 -6.16 2.97
CA ALA A 10 1.90 -6.03 2.02
C ALA A 10 3.08 -5.19 2.56
N VAL A 11 2.83 -4.23 3.46
CA VAL A 11 3.88 -3.38 4.03
C VAL A 11 4.86 -4.19 4.90
N ASP A 12 4.42 -5.30 5.50
CA ASP A 12 5.26 -6.16 6.34
C ASP A 12 6.23 -7.05 5.53
N PHE A 13 6.16 -7.01 4.19
CA PHE A 13 7.09 -7.70 3.30
C PHE A 13 8.24 -6.75 2.92
N PRO A 14 9.42 -6.88 3.57
CA PRO A 14 10.50 -5.90 3.45
C PRO A 14 11.19 -5.92 2.08
N ASP A 15 11.15 -7.06 1.39
CA ASP A 15 11.83 -7.25 0.12
C ASP A 15 11.15 -8.29 -0.77
N ARG A 16 11.64 -8.40 -2.00
CA ARG A 16 11.10 -9.33 -3.00
C ARG A 16 11.25 -10.80 -2.62
N ARG A 17 12.29 -11.19 -1.85
CA ARG A 17 12.47 -12.59 -1.42
C ARG A 17 11.39 -13.00 -0.43
N SER A 18 10.89 -12.07 0.38
CA SER A 18 9.75 -12.36 1.27
C SER A 18 8.44 -12.62 0.52
N LEU A 19 8.35 -12.25 -0.76
CA LEU A 19 7.18 -12.47 -1.62
C LEU A 19 7.30 -13.71 -2.51
N SER A 20 8.52 -14.23 -2.73
CA SER A 20 8.75 -15.29 -3.73
C SER A 20 8.12 -16.65 -3.39
N ASP A 21 7.81 -16.88 -2.12
CA ASP A 21 7.16 -18.11 -1.66
C ASP A 21 5.61 -18.03 -1.74
N LEU A 22 5.06 -16.88 -2.14
CA LEU A 22 3.63 -16.66 -2.29
C LEU A 22 3.17 -17.06 -3.70
N ASP A 23 1.97 -17.64 -3.78
CA ASP A 23 1.32 -17.91 -5.05
C ASP A 23 0.73 -16.64 -5.68
N GLU A 24 0.41 -16.72 -6.98
CA GLU A 24 -0.15 -15.60 -7.75
C GLU A 24 -1.44 -15.07 -7.13
N ALA A 25 -2.29 -15.94 -6.57
CA ALA A 25 -3.53 -15.53 -5.92
C ALA A 25 -3.26 -14.65 -4.71
N ARG A 26 -2.32 -15.03 -3.86
CA ARG A 26 -1.95 -14.26 -2.67
C ARG A 26 -1.27 -12.94 -3.02
N LEU A 27 -0.39 -12.94 -4.02
CA LEU A 27 0.22 -11.71 -4.52
C LEU A 27 -0.83 -10.74 -5.07
N THR A 28 -1.80 -11.26 -5.84
CA THR A 28 -2.90 -10.45 -6.37
C THR A 28 -3.74 -9.83 -5.25
N THR A 29 -4.10 -10.61 -4.22
CA THR A 29 -4.83 -10.06 -3.06
C THR A 29 -4.04 -8.95 -2.37
N LEU A 30 -2.74 -9.13 -2.13
CA LEU A 30 -1.90 -8.11 -1.50
C LEU A 30 -1.81 -6.83 -2.34
N TRP A 31 -1.76 -6.97 -3.66
CA TRP A 31 -1.77 -5.86 -4.61
C TRP A 31 -3.11 -5.10 -4.57
N GLU A 32 -4.23 -5.83 -4.62
CA GLU A 32 -5.58 -5.27 -4.53
C GLU A 32 -5.80 -4.54 -3.19
N ASP A 33 -5.35 -5.12 -2.08
CA ASP A 33 -5.45 -4.51 -0.74
C ASP A 33 -4.69 -3.16 -0.69
N CYS A 34 -3.51 -3.10 -1.30
CA CYS A 34 -2.75 -1.84 -1.42
C CYS A 34 -3.51 -0.81 -2.27
N GLY A 35 -4.10 -1.22 -3.39
CA GLY A 35 -4.91 -0.36 -4.24
C GLY A 35 -6.16 0.17 -3.52
N ALA A 36 -6.87 -0.71 -2.80
CA ALA A 36 -8.05 -0.35 -2.01
C ALA A 36 -7.71 0.65 -0.90
N TRP A 37 -6.58 0.47 -0.23
CA TRP A 37 -6.10 1.41 0.78
C TRP A 37 -5.83 2.80 0.18
N CYS A 38 -5.16 2.85 -0.98
CA CYS A 38 -4.91 4.12 -1.69
C CYS A 38 -6.21 4.85 -2.05
N ILE A 39 -7.23 4.13 -2.52
CA ILE A 39 -8.56 4.69 -2.82
C ILE A 39 -9.20 5.25 -1.54
N TRP A 40 -9.22 4.46 -0.46
CA TRP A 40 -9.79 4.88 0.82
C TRP A 40 -9.12 6.14 1.37
N MET A 41 -7.79 6.24 1.26
CA MET A 41 -7.04 7.43 1.68
C MET A 41 -7.37 8.67 0.84
N GLN A 42 -7.58 8.52 -0.46
CA GLN A 42 -8.01 9.62 -1.33
C GLN A 42 -9.44 10.09 -1.01
N GLU A 43 -10.35 9.15 -0.75
CA GLU A 43 -11.71 9.47 -0.31
C GLU A 43 -11.71 10.19 1.04
N PHE A 44 -10.90 9.72 1.99
CA PHE A 44 -10.73 10.37 3.28
C PHE A 44 -10.17 11.78 3.13
N ARG A 45 -9.16 11.97 2.26
CA ARG A 45 -8.63 13.29 1.93
C ARG A 45 -9.71 14.23 1.38
N ALA A 46 -10.58 13.74 0.50
CA ALA A 46 -11.65 14.53 -0.09
C ALA A 46 -12.66 15.07 0.94
N GLY A 47 -12.68 14.49 2.15
CA GLY A 47 -13.48 14.98 3.29
C GLY A 47 -12.97 16.27 3.93
N PHE A 48 -11.72 16.68 3.68
CA PHE A 48 -11.19 17.94 4.21
C PHE A 48 -11.67 19.13 3.37
N SER A 49 -12.37 20.07 4.01
CA SER A 49 -12.89 21.29 3.37
C SER A 49 -11.96 22.50 3.50
N THR A 50 -10.83 22.36 4.18
CA THR A 50 -9.87 23.44 4.42
C THR A 50 -8.47 23.06 3.99
N GLN A 51 -7.72 24.03 3.48
CA GLN A 51 -6.32 23.86 3.09
C GLN A 51 -5.43 23.43 4.27
N ALA A 52 -5.73 23.90 5.49
CA ALA A 52 -5.01 23.49 6.70
C ALA A 52 -5.20 22.00 6.98
N GLY A 53 -6.45 21.50 6.92
CA GLY A 53 -6.74 20.08 7.09
C GLY A 53 -6.09 19.19 6.02
N GLU A 54 -6.09 19.63 4.76
CA GLU A 54 -5.37 18.91 3.69
C GLU A 54 -3.86 18.85 3.95
N THR A 55 -3.26 19.94 4.42
CA THR A 55 -1.82 20.01 4.71
C THR A 55 -1.44 19.11 5.89
N GLU A 56 -2.22 19.16 6.98
CA GLU A 56 -2.00 18.29 8.13
C GLU A 56 -2.15 16.82 7.77
N TRP A 57 -3.18 16.46 6.99
CA TRP A 57 -3.36 15.10 6.49
C TRP A 57 -2.19 14.62 5.65
N GLN A 58 -1.71 15.45 4.71
CA GLN A 58 -0.54 15.10 3.89
C GLN A 58 0.69 14.83 4.75
N VAL A 59 0.95 15.67 5.76
CA VAL A 59 2.10 15.49 6.65
C VAL A 59 1.97 14.21 7.47
N LEU A 60 0.79 13.94 8.04
CA LEU A 60 0.56 12.80 8.92
C LEU A 60 0.60 11.46 8.19
N THR A 61 0.14 11.43 6.94
CA THR A 61 -0.05 10.17 6.18
C THR A 61 1.04 9.95 5.14
N ARG A 62 2.00 10.87 5.00
CA ARG A 62 3.06 10.80 3.99
C ARG A 62 3.83 9.48 4.04
N HIS A 63 4.27 9.09 5.24
CA HIS A 63 5.10 7.89 5.40
C HIS A 63 4.32 6.63 5.05
N GLU A 64 3.05 6.56 5.45
CA GLU A 64 2.15 5.45 5.12
C GLU A 64 1.93 5.32 3.61
N HIS A 65 1.77 6.45 2.89
CA HIS A 65 1.69 6.43 1.44
C HIS A 65 2.99 5.96 0.79
N GLU A 66 4.14 6.41 1.29
CA GLU A 66 5.46 5.97 0.80
C GLU A 66 5.63 4.46 1.00
N ASP A 67 5.24 3.92 2.16
CA ASP A 67 5.33 2.50 2.49
C ASP A 67 4.40 1.65 1.63
N VAL A 68 3.14 2.05 1.45
CA VAL A 68 2.15 1.33 0.63
C VAL A 68 2.53 1.39 -0.85
N ALA A 69 3.01 2.53 -1.35
CA ALA A 69 3.48 2.65 -2.73
C ALA A 69 4.68 1.74 -2.98
N ALA A 70 5.63 1.69 -2.04
CA ALA A 70 6.78 0.80 -2.14
C ALA A 70 6.37 -0.68 -2.09
N ALA A 71 5.40 -1.05 -1.23
CA ALA A 71 4.88 -2.41 -1.15
C ALA A 71 4.16 -2.82 -2.45
N HIS A 72 3.32 -1.95 -2.98
CA HIS A 72 2.59 -2.16 -4.24
C HIS A 72 3.55 -2.41 -5.41
N ALA A 73 4.57 -1.57 -5.55
CA ALA A 73 5.59 -1.73 -6.60
C ALA A 73 6.37 -3.06 -6.46
N ARG A 74 6.74 -3.45 -5.23
CA ARG A 74 7.42 -4.74 -4.99
C ARG A 74 6.57 -5.94 -5.40
N ILE A 75 5.26 -5.89 -5.15
CA ILE A 75 4.34 -6.96 -5.54
C ILE A 75 4.18 -7.00 -7.06
N GLU A 76 4.05 -5.84 -7.70
CA GLU A 76 3.92 -5.73 -9.15
C GLU A 76 5.14 -6.32 -9.88
N ASP A 77 6.34 -6.02 -9.38
CA ASP A 77 7.60 -6.60 -9.87
C ASP A 77 7.66 -8.14 -9.71
N GLU A 78 7.17 -8.66 -8.58
CA GLU A 78 7.16 -10.11 -8.34
C GLU A 78 6.14 -10.83 -9.22
N ILE A 79 4.93 -10.29 -9.37
CA ILE A 79 3.92 -10.83 -10.30
C ILE A 79 4.47 -10.88 -11.73
N ALA A 80 5.12 -9.80 -12.18
CA ALA A 80 5.72 -9.75 -13.51
C ALA A 80 6.82 -10.80 -13.70
N ALA A 81 7.62 -11.04 -12.67
CA ALA A 81 8.68 -12.02 -12.72
C ALA A 81 8.17 -13.47 -12.72
N GLN A 82 7.12 -13.78 -11.95
CA GLN A 82 6.51 -15.11 -11.94
C GLN A 82 5.89 -15.46 -13.31
N LYS A 83 5.33 -14.47 -14.01
CA LYS A 83 4.78 -14.62 -15.38
C LYS A 83 5.84 -14.78 -16.47
N SER A 84 7.11 -14.50 -16.16
CA SER A 84 8.24 -14.60 -17.08
C SER A 84 8.99 -15.94 -16.95
N LEU A 85 8.61 -16.79 -15.99
CA LEU A 85 9.13 -18.14 -15.78
C LEU A 85 8.29 -19.20 -16.52
#